data_AF-A0A090QAA5-F1
#
_entry.id   AF-A0A090QAA5-F1
#
_cell.length_a   1.000
_cell.length_b   1.000
_cell.length_c   1.000
_cell.angle_alpha   90.00
_cell.angle_beta   90.00
_cell.angle_gamma   90.00
#
_symmetry.space_group_name_H-M   'P 1'
#
loop_
_entity.id
_entity.type
_entity.pdbx_description
1 polymer ?
#
loop_
_entity_poly.entity_id
_entity_poly.type
_entity_poly.pdbx_seq_one_letter_code
_entity_poly.pdbx_strand_id
1 'polypeptide(L)' 'MLSTAQVQRVQIKGTISSELNTDLSGITIFNNSSLEGTVTNDSGVFYIDVKKEINYPLRQFNLNHSL' A
#
# COMPACT_ATOMS: atom_id res chain seq x y z
N MET A 1 15.51 10.42 -22.05
CA MET A 1 14.39 9.51 -21.67
C MET A 1 14.12 9.72 -20.19
N LEU A 2 13.09 10.49 -19.82
CA LEU A 2 12.61 10.52 -18.44
C LEU A 2 11.92 9.18 -18.18
N SER A 3 12.57 8.30 -17.42
CA SER A 3 11.91 7.12 -16.87
C SER A 3 10.96 7.62 -15.79
N THR A 4 9.67 7.69 -16.08
CA THR A 4 8.67 7.71 -15.01
C THR A 4 8.75 6.35 -14.35
N ALA A 5 9.46 6.25 -13.22
CA ALA A 5 9.43 5.06 -12.40
C ALA A 5 7.95 4.75 -12.10
N GLN A 6 7.40 3.73 -12.76
CA GLN A 6 6.03 3.31 -12.50
C GLN A 6 6.01 2.78 -11.08
N VAL A 7 5.43 3.58 -10.18
CA VAL A 7 5.21 3.16 -8.81
C VAL A 7 4.17 2.05 -8.86
N GLN A 8 4.60 0.82 -8.60
CA GLN A 8 3.71 -0.32 -8.56
C GLN A 8 2.71 -0.09 -7.42
N ARG A 9 1.42 -0.03 -7.75
CA ARG A 9 0.33 0.06 -6.78
C ARG A 9 -0.24 -1.33 -6.52
N VAL A 10 -0.66 -1.58 -5.29
CA VAL A 10 -1.39 -2.79 -4.89
C VAL A 10 -2.66 -2.37 -4.16
N GLN A 11 -3.76 -3.09 -4.41
CA GLN A 11 -5.02 -2.85 -3.72
C GLN A 11 -5.07 -3.69 -2.45
N ILE A 12 -5.33 -3.06 -1.31
CA ILE A 12 -5.63 -3.71 -0.04
C ILE A 12 -7.14 -3.82 0.10
N LYS A 13 -7.61 -5.02 0.47
CA LYS A 13 -8.97 -5.27 0.95
C LYS A 13 -8.92 -5.56 2.45
N GLY A 14 -9.76 -4.89 3.23
CA GLY A 14 -9.90 -5.17 4.66
C GLY A 14 -11.33 -5.03 5.13
N THR A 15 -11.59 -5.46 6.37
CA THR A 15 -12.89 -5.36 7.05
C THR A 15 -12.67 -4.76 8.44
N ILE A 16 -13.58 -3.87 8.87
CA ILE A 16 -13.60 -3.31 10.23
C ILE A 16 -14.88 -3.77 10.93
N SER A 17 -14.72 -4.42 12.07
CA SER A 17 -15.81 -4.91 12.92
C SER A 17 -15.62 -4.46 14.37
N SER A 18 -16.71 -4.45 15.14
CA SER A 18 -16.68 -4.26 16.60
C SER A 18 -16.21 -5.52 17.33
N GLU A 19 -15.98 -5.42 18.65
CA GLU A 19 -15.64 -6.57 19.51
C GLU A 19 -16.69 -7.69 19.48
N LEU A 20 -17.94 -7.35 19.17
CA LEU A 20 -19.05 -8.31 19.03
C LEU A 20 -19.20 -8.83 17.59
N ASN A 21 -18.19 -8.63 16.73
CA ASN A 21 -18.18 -9.03 15.31
C ASN A 21 -19.31 -8.42 14.48
N THR A 22 -19.83 -7.26 14.89
CA THR A 22 -20.75 -6.48 14.04
C THR A 22 -19.95 -5.61 13.07
N ASP A 23 -20.29 -5.67 11.79
CA ASP A 23 -19.69 -4.86 10.73
C ASP A 23 -19.92 -3.35 10.96
N LEU A 24 -18.89 -2.53 10.73
CA LEU A 24 -18.95 -1.09 10.98
C LEU A 24 -18.86 -0.29 9.67
N SER A 25 -19.95 0.36 9.28
CA SER A 25 -20.03 1.22 8.09
C SER A 25 -19.67 2.68 8.40
N GLY A 26 -19.26 3.43 7.37
CA GLY A 26 -18.97 4.87 7.49
C GLY A 26 -17.64 5.21 8.17
N ILE A 27 -16.77 4.22 8.43
CA ILE A 27 -15.43 4.46 8.97
C ILE A 27 -14.52 4.95 7.85
N THR A 28 -13.81 6.06 8.09
CA THR A 28 -12.82 6.59 7.15
C THR A 28 -11.46 5.91 7.37
N ILE A 29 -10.89 5.37 6.30
CA ILE A 29 -9.51 4.88 6.25
C ILE A 29 -8.71 5.84 5.36
N PHE A 30 -7.59 6.32 5.86
CA PHE A 30 -6.74 7.28 5.15
C PHE A 30 -5.31 6.78 4.99
N ASN A 31 -4.81 6.75 3.76
CA ASN A 31 -3.41 6.47 3.47
C ASN A 31 -2.62 7.77 3.47
N ASN A 32 -1.87 8.01 4.55
CA ASN A 32 -1.07 9.22 4.71
C ASN A 32 0.02 9.37 3.63
N SER A 33 0.50 8.28 3.04
CA SER A 33 1.58 8.29 2.03
C SER A 33 1.09 8.66 0.62
N SER A 34 -0.18 8.42 0.30
CA SER A 34 -0.79 8.81 -0.99
C SER A 34 -1.76 9.98 -0.87
N LEU A 35 -2.16 10.36 0.34
CA LEU A 35 -3.25 11.31 0.61
C LEU A 35 -4.61 10.88 0.02
N GLU A 36 -4.77 9.57 -0.21
CA GLU A 36 -6.00 8.97 -0.68
C GLU A 36 -6.73 8.30 0.50
N GLY A 37 -8.06 8.35 0.48
CA GLY A 37 -8.91 7.76 1.52
C GLY A 37 -10.04 6.93 0.93
N THR A 38 -10.61 6.08 1.77
CA THR A 38 -11.78 5.26 1.45
C THR A 38 -12.69 5.17 2.67
N VAL A 39 -13.92 4.69 2.49
CA VAL A 39 -14.92 4.55 3.55
C VAL A 39 -15.45 3.12 3.56
N THR A 40 -15.66 2.54 4.74
CA THR A 40 -16.26 1.21 4.86
C THR A 40 -17.72 1.21 4.39
N ASN A 41 -18.10 0.16 3.65
CA ASN A 41 -19.49 -0.07 3.26
C ASN A 41 -20.32 -0.71 4.39
N ASP A 42 -21.57 -1.07 4.11
CA ASP A 42 -22.50 -1.68 5.07
C ASP A 42 -22.03 -3.05 5.62
N SER A 43 -21.08 -3.69 4.96
CA SER A 43 -20.43 -4.93 5.42
C SER A 43 -19.07 -4.67 6.10
N GLY A 44 -18.78 -3.42 6.47
CA GLY A 44 -17.51 -3.02 7.08
C GLY A 44 -16.29 -3.15 6.17
N VAL A 45 -16.49 -3.43 4.87
CA VAL A 45 -15.41 -3.68 3.91
C VAL A 45 -14.89 -2.38 3.33
N PHE A 46 -13.58 -2.26 3.21
CA PHE A 46 -12.90 -1.19 2.49
C PHE A 46 -11.90 -1.72 1.46
N TYR A 47 -11.65 -0.89 0.44
CA TYR A 47 -10.60 -1.10 -0.56
C TYR A 47 -9.77 0.17 -0.66
N ILE A 48 -8.44 0.05 -0.59
CA ILE A 48 -7.52 1.19 -0.70
C ILE A 48 -6.29 0.81 -1.50
N ASP A 49 -5.89 1.67 -2.44
CA ASP A 49 -4.66 1.49 -3.20
C ASP A 49 -3.47 2.04 -2.40
N VAL A 50 -2.40 1.23 -2.32
CA VAL A 50 -1.16 1.63 -1.67
C VAL A 50 0.01 1.50 -2.65
N LYS A 51 0.99 2.37 -2.50
CA LYS A 51 2.26 2.26 -3.22
C LYS A 51 3.03 1.08 -2.62
N LYS A 52 3.42 0.12 -3.44
CA LYS A 52 4.35 -0.93 -3.03
C LYS A 52 5.75 -0.33 -3.06
N GLU A 53 6.42 -0.26 -1.91
CA GLU A 53 7.85 0.07 -1.90
C GLU A 53 8.59 -1.01 -2.69
N ILE A 54 9.18 -0.60 -3.81
CA ILE A 54 10.11 -1.45 -4.55
C ILE A 54 11.44 -1.34 -3.80
N ASN A 55 11.71 -2.30 -2.92
CA ASN A 55 13.07 -2.51 -2.42
C ASN A 55 13.93 -2.89 -3.62
N TYR A 56 14.73 -1.94 -4.13
CA TYR A 56 15.75 -2.27 -5.11
C TYR A 56 16.74 -3.23 -4.44
N PRO A 57 16.96 -4.45 -4.98
CA PRO A 57 18.02 -5.30 -4.46
C PRO A 57 19.33 -4.52 -4.56
N LEU A 58 20.03 -4.38 -3.44
CA LEU A 58 21.33 -3.71 -3.39
C LEU A 58 22.21 -4.35 -4.48
N ARG A 59 22.60 -3.56 -5.48
CA ARG A 59 23.60 -4.00 -6.47
C ARG A 59 24.91 -4.15 -5.71
N GLN A 60 25.32 -5.39 -5.46
CA GLN A 60 26.65 -5.68 -4.97
C GLN A 60 27.65 -5.21 -6.03
N PHE A 61 28.36 -4.12 -5.74
CA PHE A 61 29.49 -3.68 -6.55
C PHE A 61 30.69 -4.55 -6.18
N ASN A 62 31.02 -5.52 -7.03
CA ASN A 62 32.31 -6.22 -6.93
C ASN A 62 33.38 -5.34 -7.55
N LEU A 63 34.21 -4.71 -6.72
CA LEU A 63 35.43 -4.07 -7.18
C LEU A 63 36.49 -5.17 -7.37
N ASN A 64 36.69 -5.60 -8.61
CA ASN A 64 37.84 -6.41 -8.96
C ASN A 64 39.08 -5.49 -8.93
N HIS A 65 39.92 -5.63 -7.91
CA HIS A 65 41.29 -5.14 -7.99
C HIS A 65 42.12 -6.15 -8.78
N SER A 66 42.57 -5.76 -9.97
CA SER A 66 43.70 -6.41 -10.63
C SER A 66 45.00 -5.86 -10.03
N LEU A 67 45.85 -6.77 -9.54
CA LEU A 67 47.27 -6.52 -9.29
C LEU A 67 48.04 -6.56 -10.62
#